data_AF-A0ABD1PL66-F1
#
_entry.id   AF-A0ABD1PL66-F1
#
_cell.length_a   1.000
_cell.length_b   1.000
_cell.length_c   1.000
_cell.angle_alpha   90.00
_cell.angle_beta   90.00
_cell.angle_gamma   90.00
#
_symmetry.space_group_name_H-M   'P 1'
#
loop_
_entity.id
_entity.type
_entity.pdbx_description
1 polymer ?
#
loop_
_entity_poly.entity_id
_entity_poly.type
_entity_poly.pdbx_seq_one_letter_code
_entity_poly.pdbx_strand_id
1 'polypeptide(L)'
;MRLLNDGKIDALRRNANSEKMVLKNSGFYEIDKEREGEHIDQAMVKSVLDIYMEIGENSTKYYAKDFEESMIKATAMFYSHKALNWIESESYENYMLKVVQHELLNVHAGILAEKKHLQVHEAAA
;
A
#
# COMPACT_ATOMS: atom_id res chain seq x y z
N MET A 1 -8.99 20.94 -38.36
CA MET A 1 -8.27 19.70 -38.00
C MET A 1 -7.69 19.68 -36.57
N ARG A 2 -7.29 20.81 -35.93
CA ARG A 2 -6.74 20.78 -34.55
C ARG A 2 -7.73 20.30 -33.47
N LEU A 3 -8.97 20.76 -33.51
CA LEU A 3 -10.01 20.44 -32.51
C LEU A 3 -10.37 18.94 -32.40
N LEU A 4 -10.23 18.18 -33.50
CA LEU A 4 -10.45 16.72 -33.52
C LEU A 4 -9.30 15.94 -32.84
N ASN A 5 -8.09 16.50 -32.82
CA ASN A 5 -6.97 15.92 -32.10
C ASN A 5 -7.06 16.19 -30.60
N ASP A 6 -7.50 17.38 -30.20
CA ASP A 6 -7.60 17.76 -28.78
C ASP A 6 -8.63 16.88 -28.04
N GLY A 7 -9.81 16.63 -28.65
CA GLY A 7 -10.82 15.73 -28.06
C GLY A 7 -10.38 14.27 -27.96
N LYS A 8 -9.55 13.79 -28.91
CA LYS A 8 -8.94 12.45 -28.83
C LYS A 8 -7.89 12.37 -27.73
N ILE A 9 -7.06 13.40 -27.58
CA ILE A 9 -6.04 13.48 -26.53
C ILE A 9 -6.71 13.47 -25.14
N ASP A 10 -7.82 14.20 -24.96
CA ASP A 10 -8.54 14.22 -23.69
C ASP A 10 -9.27 12.89 -23.39
N ALA A 11 -9.77 12.20 -24.41
CA ALA A 11 -10.31 10.85 -24.25
C ALA A 11 -9.22 9.85 -23.81
N LEU A 12 -8.05 9.89 -24.44
CA LEU A 12 -6.91 9.05 -24.08
C LEU A 12 -6.41 9.33 -22.66
N ARG A 13 -6.30 10.61 -22.28
CA ARG A 13 -5.92 11.00 -20.91
C ARG A 13 -6.91 10.48 -19.87
N ARG A 14 -8.22 10.57 -20.13
CA ARG A 14 -9.25 10.05 -19.22
C ARG A 14 -9.15 8.54 -19.07
N ASN A 15 -9.00 7.81 -20.17
CA ASN A 15 -8.88 6.35 -20.13
C ASN A 15 -7.64 5.89 -19.34
N ALA A 16 -6.48 6.52 -19.60
CA ALA A 16 -5.25 6.23 -18.88
C ALA A 16 -5.38 6.52 -17.37
N ASN A 17 -6.09 7.60 -16.99
CA ASN A 17 -6.33 7.93 -15.59
C ASN A 17 -7.29 6.93 -14.92
N SER A 18 -8.32 6.44 -15.61
CA SER A 18 -9.22 5.40 -15.07
C SER A 18 -8.51 4.06 -14.89
N GLU A 19 -7.66 3.65 -15.84
CA GLU A 19 -6.88 2.42 -15.72
C GLU A 19 -5.87 2.51 -14.56
N LYS A 20 -5.17 3.64 -14.41
CA LYS A 20 -4.27 3.90 -13.26
C LYS A 20 -5.03 3.84 -11.93
N MET A 21 -6.27 4.35 -11.88
CA MET A 21 -7.12 4.31 -10.68
C MET A 21 -7.57 2.88 -10.34
N VAL A 22 -7.95 2.08 -11.34
CA VAL A 22 -8.36 0.68 -11.14
C VAL A 22 -7.20 -0.16 -10.57
N LEU A 23 -6.01 -0.05 -11.17
CA LEU A 23 -4.83 -0.79 -10.70
C LEU A 23 -4.44 -0.41 -9.27
N LYS A 24 -4.47 0.88 -8.95
CA LYS A 24 -4.18 1.39 -7.61
C LYS A 24 -5.19 0.89 -6.57
N ASN A 25 -6.48 0.94 -6.89
CA ASN A 25 -7.53 0.44 -6.01
C ASN A 25 -7.43 -1.07 -5.80
N SER A 26 -7.06 -1.82 -6.84
CA SER A 26 -6.86 -3.26 -6.71
C SER A 26 -5.67 -3.61 -5.83
N GLY A 27 -4.56 -2.86 -5.91
CA GLY A 27 -3.42 -3.05 -5.02
C GLY A 27 -3.76 -2.74 -3.56
N PHE A 28 -4.55 -1.69 -3.31
CA PHE A 28 -5.01 -1.37 -1.95
C PHE A 28 -5.96 -2.42 -1.38
N TYR A 29 -6.84 -2.97 -2.21
CA TYR A 29 -7.73 -4.05 -1.81
C TYR A 29 -6.97 -5.30 -1.33
N GLU A 30 -5.95 -5.75 -2.07
CA GLU A 30 -5.10 -6.86 -1.64
C GLU A 30 -4.41 -6.54 -0.30
N ILE A 31 -3.90 -5.32 -0.12
CA ILE A 31 -3.23 -4.93 1.14
C ILE A 31 -4.21 -4.92 2.32
N ASP A 32 -5.45 -4.49 2.12
CA ASP A 32 -6.48 -4.55 3.16
C ASP A 32 -6.83 -6.00 3.53
N LYS A 33 -6.87 -6.92 2.56
CA LYS A 33 -7.02 -8.36 2.83
C LYS A 33 -5.87 -8.92 3.68
N GLU A 34 -4.62 -8.54 3.37
CA GLU A 34 -3.46 -8.94 4.17
C GLU A 34 -3.60 -8.48 5.63
N ARG A 35 -4.08 -7.26 5.84
CA ARG A 35 -4.32 -6.70 7.19
C ARG A 35 -5.41 -7.41 7.96
N GLU A 36 -6.34 -8.04 7.26
CA GLU A 36 -7.37 -8.89 7.86
C GLU A 36 -6.88 -10.33 8.09
N GLY A 37 -5.62 -10.62 7.73
CA GLY A 37 -5.00 -11.94 7.88
C GLY A 37 -5.33 -12.90 6.74
N GLU A 38 -5.86 -12.40 5.63
CA GLU A 38 -6.15 -13.21 4.45
C GLU A 38 -4.91 -13.41 3.58
N HIS A 39 -4.93 -14.49 2.79
CA HIS A 39 -3.93 -14.68 1.74
C HIS A 39 -4.17 -13.71 0.58
N ILE A 40 -3.09 -13.13 0.08
CA ILE A 40 -3.09 -12.13 -0.99
C ILE A 40 -2.32 -12.61 -2.21
N ASP A 41 -2.63 -12.03 -3.37
CA ASP A 41 -1.78 -12.15 -4.54
C ASP A 41 -0.58 -11.19 -4.43
N GLN A 42 0.51 -11.67 -3.83
CA GLN A 42 1.75 -10.90 -3.69
C GLN A 42 2.37 -10.50 -5.04
N ALA A 43 2.14 -11.28 -6.11
CA ALA A 43 2.64 -10.96 -7.44
C ALA A 43 1.87 -9.78 -8.03
N MET A 44 0.58 -9.68 -7.75
CA MET A 44 -0.24 -8.53 -8.13
C MET A 44 0.22 -7.25 -7.42
N VAL A 45 0.40 -7.29 -6.10
CA VAL A 45 0.89 -6.13 -5.34
C VAL A 45 2.28 -5.71 -5.84
N LYS A 46 3.20 -6.66 -6.04
CA LYS A 46 4.54 -6.39 -6.58
C LYS A 46 4.47 -5.75 -7.97
N SER A 47 3.58 -6.22 -8.84
CA SER A 47 3.41 -5.66 -10.19
C SER A 47 2.95 -4.20 -10.16
N VAL A 48 2.05 -3.84 -9.24
CA VAL A 48 1.65 -2.44 -9.03
C VAL A 48 2.86 -1.59 -8.61
N LEU A 49 3.69 -2.08 -7.68
CA LEU A 49 4.89 -1.38 -7.23
C LEU A 49 5.93 -1.20 -8.35
N ASP A 50 6.18 -2.27 -9.11
CA ASP A 50 7.15 -2.27 -10.22
C ASP A 50 6.77 -1.22 -11.27
N ILE A 51 5.49 -1.03 -11.59
CA ILE A 51 5.01 0.01 -12.51
C ILE A 51 5.38 1.42 -12.02
N TYR A 52 5.22 1.71 -10.73
CA TYR A 52 5.57 3.03 -10.17
C TYR A 52 7.08 3.29 -10.18
N MET A 53 7.89 2.24 -10.05
CA MET A 53 9.35 2.31 -10.14
C MET A 53 9.81 2.46 -11.60
N GLU A 54 9.21 1.72 -12.53
CA GLU A 54 9.55 1.76 -13.96
C GLU A 54 9.20 3.12 -14.59
N ILE A 55 8.01 3.67 -14.28
CA ILE A 55 7.61 5.03 -14.70
C ILE A 55 8.57 6.09 -14.15
N GLY A 56 9.15 5.84 -12.98
CA GLY A 56 10.16 6.71 -12.38
C GLY A 56 11.56 6.54 -12.96
N GLU A 57 11.76 5.74 -14.00
CA GLU A 57 13.10 5.38 -14.51
C GLU A 57 13.99 4.84 -13.38
N ASN A 58 13.43 3.96 -12.54
CA ASN A 58 14.02 3.43 -11.31
C ASN A 58 14.29 4.46 -10.19
N SER A 59 13.79 5.70 -10.33
CA SER A 59 13.72 6.65 -9.21
C SER A 59 12.46 6.41 -8.37
N THR A 60 12.56 6.71 -7.06
CA THR A 60 11.44 6.58 -6.13
C THR A 60 10.46 7.76 -6.17
N LYS A 61 10.62 8.71 -7.09
CA LYS A 61 9.85 9.97 -7.10
C LYS A 61 8.35 9.73 -7.23
N TYR A 62 7.93 8.90 -8.20
CA TYR A 62 6.50 8.61 -8.41
C TYR A 62 5.98 7.58 -7.42
N TYR A 63 6.81 6.64 -6.99
CA TYR A 63 6.50 5.76 -5.87
C TYR A 63 6.13 6.57 -4.62
N ALA A 64 7.02 7.46 -4.16
CA ALA A 64 6.79 8.23 -2.94
C ALA A 64 5.58 9.18 -3.08
N LYS A 65 5.52 9.94 -4.19
CA LYS A 65 4.48 10.97 -4.36
C LYS A 65 3.09 10.40 -4.69
N ASP A 66 3.00 9.42 -5.59
CA ASP A 66 1.68 8.98 -6.11
C ASP A 66 1.17 7.72 -5.42
N PHE A 67 2.08 6.81 -5.02
CA PHE A 67 1.72 5.56 -4.37
C PHE A 67 1.75 5.71 -2.85
N GLU A 68 2.90 6.03 -2.24
CA GLU A 68 3.08 6.06 -0.79
C GLU A 68 2.16 7.08 -0.10
N GLU A 69 2.05 8.31 -0.61
CA GLU A 69 1.09 9.30 -0.06
C GLU A 69 -0.36 8.78 -0.04
N SER A 70 -0.74 7.99 -1.05
CA SER A 70 -2.09 7.46 -1.15
C SER A 70 -2.27 6.18 -0.33
N MET A 71 -1.24 5.36 -0.24
CA MET A 71 -1.16 4.21 0.64
C MET A 71 -1.32 4.63 2.10
N ILE A 72 -0.64 5.70 2.53
CA ILE A 72 -0.76 6.27 3.88
C ILE A 72 -2.19 6.72 4.15
N LYS A 73 -2.82 7.46 3.21
CA LYS A 73 -4.22 7.88 3.34
C LYS A 73 -5.18 6.70 3.43
N ALA A 74 -5.02 5.70 2.57
CA ALA A 74 -5.82 4.47 2.61
C ALA A 74 -5.66 3.73 3.93
N THR A 75 -4.43 3.61 4.42
CA THR A 75 -4.08 2.98 5.71
C THR A 75 -4.72 3.71 6.89
N ALA A 76 -4.65 5.04 6.90
CA ALA A 76 -5.29 5.85 7.94
C ALA A 76 -6.82 5.66 7.94
N MET A 77 -7.46 5.63 6.76
CA MET A 77 -8.89 5.36 6.64
C MET A 77 -9.25 3.95 7.14
N PHE A 78 -8.50 2.92 6.72
CA PHE A 78 -8.71 1.54 7.13
C PHE A 78 -8.66 1.39 8.65
N TYR A 79 -7.58 1.85 9.30
CA TYR A 79 -7.44 1.71 10.74
C TYR A 79 -8.38 2.62 11.54
N SER A 80 -8.76 3.78 11.01
CA SER A 80 -9.80 4.61 11.62
C SER A 80 -11.14 3.88 11.67
N HIS A 81 -11.51 3.19 10.57
CA HIS A 81 -12.73 2.40 10.50
C HIS A 81 -12.68 1.18 11.42
N LYS A 82 -11.56 0.44 11.44
CA LYS A 82 -11.32 -0.67 12.38
C LYS A 82 -11.41 -0.22 13.84
N ALA A 83 -10.80 0.91 14.18
CA ALA A 83 -10.84 1.44 15.54
C ALA A 83 -12.27 1.79 15.95
N LEU A 84 -13.05 2.44 15.07
CA LEU A 84 -14.46 2.73 15.33
C LEU A 84 -15.26 1.45 15.58
N ASN A 85 -15.12 0.45 14.70
CA ASN A 85 -15.82 -0.83 14.84
C ASN A 85 -15.43 -1.54 16.14
N TRP A 86 -14.16 -1.53 16.54
CA TRP A 86 -13.72 -2.13 17.80
C TRP A 86 -14.24 -1.37 19.02
N ILE A 87 -14.25 -0.04 19.00
CA ILE A 87 -14.80 0.76 20.11
C ILE A 87 -16.28 0.47 20.32
N GLU A 88 -17.04 0.24 19.23
CA GLU A 88 -18.46 -0.08 19.30
C GLU A 88 -18.74 -1.52 19.75
N SER A 89 -17.85 -2.47 19.46
CA SER A 89 -18.13 -3.91 19.63
C SER A 89 -17.30 -4.62 20.70
N GLU A 90 -16.18 -4.05 21.16
CA GLU A 90 -15.24 -4.67 22.10
C GLU A 90 -15.22 -3.96 23.45
N SER A 91 -14.79 -4.65 24.50
CA SER A 91 -14.46 -4.00 25.77
C SER A 91 -13.23 -3.10 25.61
N TYR A 92 -13.08 -2.11 26.49
CA TYR A 92 -11.90 -1.23 26.52
C TYR A 92 -10.58 -2.03 26.58
N GLU A 93 -10.53 -3.09 27.39
CA GLU A 93 -9.34 -3.94 27.54
C GLU A 93 -9.00 -4.68 26.23
N ASN A 94 -10.00 -5.26 25.55
CA ASN A 94 -9.80 -5.93 24.27
C ASN A 94 -9.37 -4.96 23.17
N TYR A 95 -9.97 -3.76 23.12
CA TYR A 95 -9.56 -2.71 22.19
C TYR A 95 -8.08 -2.34 22.40
N MET A 96 -7.69 -2.05 23.65
CA MET A 96 -6.31 -1.68 23.98
C MET A 96 -5.34 -2.82 23.65
N LEU A 97 -5.71 -4.07 23.89
CA LEU A 97 -4.90 -5.23 23.52
C LEU A 97 -4.68 -5.33 22.01
N LYS A 98 -5.72 -5.09 21.19
CA LYS A 98 -5.59 -5.09 19.71
C LYS A 98 -4.69 -3.98 19.20
N VAL A 99 -4.77 -2.78 19.78
CA VAL A 99 -3.87 -1.67 19.44
C VAL A 99 -2.42 -2.02 19.78
N VAL A 100 -2.17 -2.55 20.98
CA VAL A 100 -0.82 -2.92 21.44
C VAL A 100 -0.26 -4.10 20.64
N GLN A 101 -1.07 -5.09 20.29
CA GLN A 101 -0.64 -6.20 19.43
C GLN A 101 -0.23 -5.72 18.03
N HIS A 102 -0.99 -4.79 17.43
CA HIS A 102 -0.62 -4.19 16.15
C HIS A 102 0.71 -3.43 16.23
N GLU A 103 0.91 -2.63 17.27
CA GLU A 103 2.18 -1.90 17.51
C GLU A 103 3.36 -2.88 17.72
N LEU A 104 3.18 -3.90 18.56
CA LEU A 104 4.24 -4.87 18.86
C LEU A 104 4.62 -5.73 17.64
N LEU A 105 3.65 -6.16 16.84
CA LEU A 105 3.93 -6.92 15.60
C LEU A 105 4.73 -6.09 14.60
N ASN A 106 4.40 -4.80 14.44
CA ASN A 106 5.12 -3.89 13.56
C ASN A 106 6.58 -3.68 14.03
N VAL A 107 6.77 -3.46 15.34
CA VAL A 107 8.10 -3.32 15.94
C VAL A 107 8.91 -4.62 15.80
N HIS A 108 8.31 -5.77 16.05
CA HIS A 108 8.99 -7.06 15.97
C HIS A 108 9.35 -7.44 14.53
N ALA A 109 8.47 -7.15 13.57
CA ALA A 109 8.74 -7.33 12.14
C ALA A 109 9.91 -6.45 11.67
N GLY A 110 9.98 -5.19 12.12
CA GLY A 110 11.11 -4.29 11.85
C GLY A 110 12.44 -4.82 12.40
N ILE A 111 12.46 -5.26 13.66
CA ILE A 111 13.66 -5.84 14.29
C ILE A 111 14.11 -7.12 13.56
N LEU A 112 13.17 -7.97 13.13
CA LEU A 112 13.49 -9.19 12.36
C LEU A 112 14.08 -8.86 10.97
N ALA A 113 13.59 -7.81 10.31
CA ALA A 113 14.13 -7.35 9.03
C ALA A 113 15.55 -6.79 9.18
N GLU A 114 15.80 -5.97 10.20
CA GLU A 114 17.14 -5.43 10.52
C GLU A 114 18.13 -6.55 10.88
N LYS A 115 17.71 -7.51 11.70
CA LYS A 115 18.54 -8.64 12.10
C LYS A 115 18.92 -9.53 10.92
N LYS A 116 18.00 -9.78 9.98
CA LYS A 116 18.31 -10.49 8.73
C LYS A 116 19.33 -9.74 7.89
N HIS A 117 19.21 -8.42 7.77
CA HIS A 117 20.13 -7.60 6.98
C HIS A 117 21.55 -7.59 7.56
N LEU A 118 21.68 -7.61 8.89
CA LEU A 118 22.97 -7.73 9.58
C LEU A 118 23.61 -9.12 9.41
N GLN A 119 22.82 -10.19 9.49
CA GLN A 119 23.32 -11.57 9.30
C GLN A 119 23.81 -11.83 7.86
N VAL A 120 23.22 -11.18 6.85
CA VAL A 120 23.68 -11.29 5.45
C VAL A 120 25.06 -10.66 5.26
N HIS A 121 25.38 -9.57 5.96
CA HIS A 121 26.70 -8.95 5.91
C HIS A 121 27.78 -9.77 6.63
N GLU A 122 27.41 -10.47 7.70
CA GLU A 122 28.33 -11.31 8.47
C GLU A 122 28.64 -12.66 7.77
N ALA A 123 27.72 -13.16 6.93
CA ALA A 123 27.91 -14.37 6.13
C ALA A 123 28.68 -14.14 4.80
N ALA A 124 28.91 -12.88 4.40
CA ALA A 124 29.57 -12.50 3.15
C ALA A 124 31.02 -12.00 3.33
N ALA A 125 31.57 -12.07 4.55
CA ALA A 125 32.94 -11.73 4.91
C ALA A 125 33.74 -13.01 5.26
#